data_AF-A0A0V8HQ00-F1
#
_entry.id   AF-A0A0V8HQ00-F1
#
_cell.length_a   1.000
_cell.length_b   1.000
_cell.length_c   1.000
_cell.angle_alpha   90.00
_cell.angle_beta   90.00
_cell.angle_gamma   90.00
#
_symmetry.space_group_name_H-M   'P 1'
#
loop_
_entity.id
_entity.type
_entity.pdbx_description
1 polymer ?
#
loop_
_entity_poly.entity_id
_entity_poly.type
_entity_poly.pdbx_seq_one_letter_code
_entity_poly.pdbx_strand_id
1 'polypeptide(L)'
;MSVEKMVNETKITIGVLMFVSLALLVTWFIFDITEVSFMNNKALLAFSLIPLSAALASFLKLMKIKKNPKVILSETDERLVAEKNEADAKALKLLQGVLFLSYLGYTFIIPEDTFNSIGWWITLIVLLLSLFAPLIFRHITKET
;
A
#
# COMPACT_ATOMS: atom_id res chain seq x y z
N MET A 1 6.19 17.64 19.42
CA MET A 1 7.27 16.84 18.79
C MET A 1 8.06 17.75 17.87
N SER A 2 9.38 17.87 18.00
CA SER A 2 10.17 18.79 17.16
C SER A 2 10.27 18.28 15.72
N VAL A 3 10.18 19.17 14.74
CA VAL A 3 10.25 18.84 13.31
C VAL A 3 11.56 18.13 12.97
N GLU A 4 12.67 18.50 13.63
CA GLU A 4 13.97 17.85 13.46
C GLU A 4 13.98 16.38 13.88
N LYS A 5 13.32 16.04 15.00
CA LYS A 5 13.22 14.65 15.46
C LYS A 5 12.42 13.81 14.46
N MET A 6 11.31 14.34 13.95
CA MET A 6 10.47 13.69 12.93
C MET A 6 11.23 13.45 11.62
N VAL A 7 12.03 14.43 11.19
CA VAL A 7 12.87 14.32 9.99
C VAL A 7 13.92 13.22 10.16
N ASN A 8 14.53 13.11 11.35
CA ASN A 8 15.57 12.11 11.59
C ASN A 8 15.00 10.68 11.66
N GLU A 9 13.87 10.50 12.35
CA GLU A 9 13.15 9.22 12.37
C GLU A 9 12.75 8.77 10.95
N THR A 10 12.19 9.70 10.15
CA THR A 10 11.79 9.40 8.76
C THR A 10 12.98 8.95 7.90
N LYS A 11 14.17 9.56 8.07
CA LYS A 11 15.39 9.14 7.35
C LYS A 11 15.82 7.73 7.72
N ILE A 12 15.77 7.39 9.02
CA ILE A 12 16.10 6.04 9.50
C ILE A 12 15.12 5.02 8.92
N THR A 13 13.81 5.33 8.96
CA THR A 13 12.79 4.45 8.38
C THR A 13 13.01 4.21 6.89
N ILE A 14 13.33 5.25 6.11
CA ILE A 14 13.68 5.12 4.69
C ILE A 14 14.88 4.18 4.52
N GLY A 15 15.95 4.39 5.30
CA GLY A 15 17.15 3.56 5.25
C GLY A 15 16.88 2.08 5.53
N VAL A 16 16.12 1.78 6.58
CA VAL A 16 15.74 0.40 6.94
C VAL A 16 14.90 -0.24 5.84
N LEU A 17 13.89 0.46 5.33
CA LEU A 17 13.01 -0.07 4.27
C LEU A 17 13.77 -0.31 2.95
N MET A 18 14.68 0.59 2.57
CA MET A 18 15.53 0.37 1.39
C MET A 18 16.47 -0.81 1.59
N PHE A 19 17.07 -0.97 2.77
CA PHE A 19 17.94 -2.10 3.06
C PHE A 19 17.20 -3.43 2.97
N VAL A 20 16.00 -3.52 3.56
CA VAL A 20 15.15 -4.72 3.48
C VAL A 20 14.75 -5.01 2.03
N SER A 21 14.35 -3.98 1.27
CA SER A 21 14.03 -4.13 -0.15
C SER A 21 15.22 -4.67 -0.95
N LEU A 22 16.41 -4.10 -0.76
CA LEU A 22 17.62 -4.50 -1.46
C LEU A 22 18.02 -5.92 -1.11
N ALA A 23 17.96 -6.32 0.16
CA ALA A 23 18.25 -7.68 0.59
C ALA A 23 17.34 -8.69 -0.11
N LEU A 24 16.02 -8.45 -0.14
CA LEU A 24 15.06 -9.32 -0.83
C LEU A 24 15.33 -9.39 -2.34
N LEU A 25 15.70 -8.27 -2.96
CA LEU A 25 15.98 -8.19 -4.39
C LEU A 25 17.27 -8.94 -4.76
N VAL A 26 18.32 -8.82 -3.93
CA VAL A 26 19.56 -9.60 -4.07
C VAL A 26 19.31 -11.09 -3.88
N THR A 27 18.51 -11.48 -2.88
CA THR A 27 18.12 -12.88 -2.66
C THR A 27 17.38 -13.44 -3.87
N TRP A 28 16.43 -12.68 -4.43
CA TRP A 28 15.75 -13.05 -5.67
C TRP A 28 16.74 -13.23 -6.82
N PHE A 29 17.65 -12.28 -7.03
CA PHE A 29 18.64 -12.32 -8.12
C PHE A 29 19.57 -13.55 -8.02
N ILE A 30 20.01 -13.91 -6.81
CA ILE A 30 20.84 -15.11 -6.58
C ILE A 30 20.05 -16.38 -6.92
N PHE A 31 18.77 -16.47 -6.52
CA PHE A 31 17.94 -17.63 -6.85
C PHE A 31 17.60 -17.73 -8.34
N ASP A 32 17.44 -16.59 -9.03
CA ASP A 32 17.22 -16.56 -10.48
C ASP A 32 18.44 -17.09 -11.25
N ILE A 33 19.66 -16.69 -10.85
CA ILE A 33 20.90 -17.16 -11.48
C ILE A 33 21.21 -18.63 -11.19
N THR A 34 20.90 -19.10 -9.98
CA THR A 34 21.27 -20.46 -9.56
C THR A 34 20.27 -21.54 -9.99
N GLU A 35 19.22 -21.17 -10.74
CA GLU A 35 18.11 -22.04 -11.13
C GLU A 35 17.50 -22.86 -9.97
N VAL A 36 17.71 -22.41 -8.73
CA VAL A 36 17.16 -23.07 -7.54
C VAL A 36 15.67 -22.77 -7.50
N SER A 37 14.86 -23.79 -7.75
CA SER A 37 13.40 -23.73 -7.71
C SER A 37 12.89 -23.73 -6.26
N PHE A 38 13.22 -22.70 -5.47
CA PHE A 38 12.50 -22.44 -4.23
C PHE A 38 11.17 -21.76 -4.58
N MET A 39 10.14 -21.92 -3.73
CA MET A 39 8.77 -21.41 -3.93
C MET A 39 8.68 -20.17 -4.83
N ASN A 40 8.29 -20.37 -6.09
CA ASN A 40 7.92 -19.36 -7.07
C ASN A 40 8.74 -18.05 -6.95
N ASN A 41 10.02 -18.06 -7.36
CA ASN A 41 11.00 -16.97 -7.22
C ASN A 41 10.45 -15.55 -7.49
N LYS A 42 9.45 -15.42 -8.38
CA LYS A 42 8.73 -14.16 -8.67
C LYS A 42 8.04 -13.53 -7.44
N ALA A 43 7.68 -14.32 -6.44
CA ALA A 43 7.09 -13.83 -5.19
C ALA A 43 8.07 -12.96 -4.40
N LEU A 44 9.36 -13.34 -4.33
CA LEU A 44 10.39 -12.55 -3.64
C LEU A 44 10.58 -11.17 -4.30
N LEU A 45 10.53 -11.13 -5.63
CA LEU A 45 10.53 -9.87 -6.37
C LEU A 45 9.31 -9.02 -6.00
N ALA A 46 8.10 -9.59 -6.01
CA ALA A 46 6.89 -8.87 -5.63
C ALA A 46 6.96 -8.35 -4.17
N PHE A 47 7.46 -9.16 -3.24
CA PHE A 47 7.64 -8.75 -1.84
C PHE A 47 8.68 -7.64 -1.68
N SER A 48 9.74 -7.62 -2.48
CA SER A 48 10.77 -6.55 -2.44
C SER A 48 10.23 -5.17 -2.82
N LEU A 49 9.16 -5.12 -3.64
CA LEU A 49 8.53 -3.87 -4.09
C LEU A 49 7.69 -3.20 -2.99
N ILE A 50 7.23 -3.96 -1.99
CA ILE A 50 6.43 -3.42 -0.89
C ILE A 50 7.28 -2.48 -0.01
N PRO A 51 8.43 -2.89 0.55
CA PRO A 51 9.30 -1.97 1.28
C PRO A 51 9.83 -0.83 0.40
N LEU A 52 10.09 -1.08 -0.89
CA LEU A 52 10.58 -0.06 -1.83
C LEU A 52 9.55 1.07 -2.01
N SER A 53 8.30 0.72 -2.29
CA SER A 53 7.21 1.69 -2.46
C SER A 53 6.95 2.48 -1.17
N ALA A 54 7.00 1.82 -0.01
CA ALA A 54 6.89 2.47 1.29
C ALA A 54 8.05 3.45 1.57
N ALA A 55 9.28 3.09 1.19
CA ALA A 55 10.45 3.97 1.29
C ALA A 55 10.30 5.21 0.39
N LEU A 56 9.80 5.02 -0.84
CA LEU A 56 9.59 6.09 -1.81
C LEU A 56 8.48 7.05 -1.35
N ALA A 57 7.36 6.53 -0.83
CA ALA A 57 6.31 7.35 -0.23
C ALA A 57 6.84 8.19 0.95
N SER A 58 7.64 7.57 1.82
CA SER A 58 8.28 8.25 2.96
C SER A 58 9.27 9.33 2.51
N PHE A 59 10.03 9.06 1.44
CA PHE A 59 10.94 10.03 0.83
C PHE A 59 10.18 11.24 0.24
N LEU A 60 9.08 11.01 -0.48
CA LEU A 60 8.24 12.09 -1.00
C LEU A 60 7.65 12.93 0.13
N LYS A 61 7.24 12.30 1.23
CA LYS A 61 6.77 12.99 2.43
C LYS A 61 7.86 13.87 3.03
N LEU A 62 9.08 13.33 3.18
CA LEU A 62 10.23 14.06 3.67
C LEU A 62 10.57 15.27 2.79
N MET A 63 10.50 15.11 1.47
CA MET A 63 10.77 16.18 0.50
C MET A 63 9.74 17.30 0.59
N LYS A 64 8.45 16.96 0.78
CA LYS A 64 7.38 17.94 1.03
C LYS A 64 7.62 18.71 2.33
N ILE A 65 8.00 18.02 3.41
CA ILE A 65 8.29 18.63 4.72
C ILE A 65 9.48 19.59 4.62
N LYS A 66 10.55 19.20 3.93
CA LYS A 66 11.73 20.04 3.71
C LYS A 66 11.40 21.30 2.88
N LYS A 67 10.47 21.18 1.93
CA LYS A 67 10.05 22.30 1.06
C LYS A 67 9.09 23.27 1.76
N ASN A 68 8.16 22.78 2.58
CA ASN A 68 7.19 23.60 3.31
C ASN A 68 6.91 23.03 4.72
N PRO A 69 7.66 23.45 5.76
CA PRO A 69 7.46 22.94 7.12
C PRO A 69 6.11 23.34 7.74
N LYS A 70 5.47 24.39 7.22
CA LYS A 70 4.14 24.85 7.66
C LYS A 70 3.01 23.87 7.35
N VAL A 71 3.20 22.93 6.42
CA VAL A 71 2.21 21.90 6.07
C VAL A 71 1.94 20.96 7.25
N ILE A 72 2.94 20.73 8.11
CA ILE A 72 2.76 19.90 9.32
C ILE A 72 1.90 20.65 10.36
N LEU A 73 2.07 21.97 10.49
CA LEU A 73 1.29 22.79 11.43
C LEU A 73 -0.17 22.90 11.00
N SER A 74 -0.45 22.93 9.70
CA SER A 74 -1.83 22.92 9.17
C SER A 74 -2.56 21.58 9.34
N GLU A 75 -1.87 20.46 9.57
CA GLU A 75 -2.54 19.18 9.91
C GLU A 75 -3.14 19.17 11.32
N THR A 76 -2.90 20.20 12.14
CA THR A 76 -3.49 20.33 13.48
C THR A 76 -4.84 21.06 13.48
N ASP A 77 -5.20 21.72 12.38
CA ASP A 77 -6.50 22.40 12.24
C ASP A 77 -7.57 21.38 11.81
N GLU A 78 -8.59 21.19 12.64
CA GLU A 78 -9.68 20.24 12.42
C GLU A 78 -10.38 20.41 11.07
N ARG A 79 -10.45 21.66 10.56
CA ARG A 79 -11.10 21.93 9.27
C ARG A 79 -10.31 21.38 8.08
N LEU A 80 -8.98 21.52 8.11
CA LEU A 80 -8.10 21.00 7.05
C LEU A 80 -7.96 19.48 7.15
N VAL A 81 -8.05 18.91 8.36
CA VAL A 81 -8.11 17.47 8.57
C VAL A 81 -9.38 16.86 7.98
N ALA A 82 -10.54 17.52 8.16
CA ALA A 82 -11.79 17.06 7.57
C ALA A 82 -11.76 17.05 6.04
N GLU A 83 -11.28 18.12 5.42
CA GLU A 83 -11.16 18.23 3.96
C GLU A 83 -10.17 17.18 3.39
N LYS A 84 -9.04 16.97 4.07
CA LYS A 84 -8.09 15.91 3.73
C LYS A 84 -8.72 14.52 3.85
N ASN A 85 -9.44 14.24 4.93
CA ASN A 85 -10.10 12.95 5.12
C ASN A 85 -11.16 12.68 4.05
N GLU A 86 -11.89 13.71 3.60
CA GLU A 86 -12.85 13.57 2.50
C GLU A 86 -12.14 13.28 1.16
N ALA A 87 -11.06 14.00 0.88
CA ALA A 87 -10.24 13.75 -0.31
C ALA A 87 -9.62 12.34 -0.29
N ASP A 88 -9.08 11.91 0.84
CA ASP A 88 -8.50 10.57 1.03
C ASP A 88 -9.59 9.49 0.91
N ALA A 89 -10.78 9.70 1.45
CA ALA A 89 -11.91 8.77 1.30
C ALA A 89 -12.34 8.64 -0.17
N LYS A 90 -12.34 9.74 -0.92
CA LYS A 90 -12.65 9.72 -2.37
C LYS A 90 -11.55 9.02 -3.16
N ALA A 91 -10.28 9.28 -2.84
CA ALA A 91 -9.14 8.61 -3.45
C ALA A 91 -9.17 7.10 -3.17
N LEU A 92 -9.50 6.70 -1.93
CA LEU A 92 -9.64 5.30 -1.55
C LEU A 92 -10.73 4.59 -2.35
N LYS A 93 -11.91 5.20 -2.53
CA LYS A 93 -12.98 4.64 -3.37
C LYS A 93 -12.53 4.46 -4.83
N LEU A 94 -11.81 5.43 -5.37
CA LEU A 94 -11.28 5.34 -6.74
C LEU A 94 -10.27 4.20 -6.84
N LEU A 95 -9.36 4.10 -5.88
CA LEU A 95 -8.37 3.02 -5.80
C LEU A 95 -9.06 1.64 -5.68
N GLN A 96 -10.07 1.50 -4.83
CA GLN A 96 -10.87 0.28 -4.72
C GLN A 96 -11.52 -0.10 -6.06
N GLY A 97 -12.08 0.89 -6.78
CA GLY A 97 -12.63 0.69 -8.12
C GLY A 97 -11.58 0.20 -9.12
N VAL A 98 -10.41 0.83 -9.17
CA VAL A 98 -9.30 0.43 -10.04
C VAL A 98 -8.81 -0.99 -9.71
N LEU A 99 -8.70 -1.33 -8.43
CA LEU A 99 -8.31 -2.66 -7.98
C LEU A 99 -9.36 -3.71 -8.36
N PHE A 100 -10.64 -3.38 -8.21
CA PHE A 100 -11.73 -4.26 -8.63
C PHE A 100 -11.75 -4.50 -10.14
N LEU A 101 -11.60 -3.43 -10.93
CA LEU A 101 -11.50 -3.51 -12.39
C LEU A 101 -10.28 -4.32 -12.83
N SER A 102 -9.13 -4.15 -12.19
CA SER A 102 -7.91 -4.91 -12.49
C SER A 102 -8.08 -6.39 -12.15
N TYR A 103 -8.71 -6.70 -11.01
CA TYR A 103 -9.06 -8.06 -10.61
C TYR A 103 -9.98 -8.72 -11.65
N LEU A 104 -11.08 -8.06 -12.03
CA LEU A 104 -11.99 -8.59 -13.05
C LEU A 104 -11.29 -8.73 -14.41
N GLY A 105 -10.51 -7.73 -14.82
CA GLY A 105 -9.76 -7.76 -16.06
C GLY A 105 -8.83 -8.96 -16.14
N TYR A 106 -8.06 -9.23 -15.09
CA TYR A 106 -7.19 -10.41 -15.04
C TYR A 106 -7.99 -11.72 -15.06
N THR A 107 -9.08 -11.79 -14.30
CA THR A 107 -9.97 -12.96 -14.24
C THR A 107 -10.51 -13.33 -15.63
N PHE A 108 -10.86 -12.34 -16.44
CA PHE A 108 -11.37 -12.57 -17.79
C PHE A 108 -10.28 -12.90 -18.82
N ILE A 109 -9.04 -12.46 -18.60
CA ILE A 109 -7.92 -12.76 -19.51
C ILE A 109 -7.43 -14.20 -19.33
N ILE A 110 -7.32 -14.69 -18.09
CA ILE A 110 -6.78 -16.04 -17.79
C ILE A 110 -7.70 -16.78 -16.80
N PRO A 111 -8.90 -17.22 -17.23
CA PRO A 111 -9.88 -17.78 -16.31
C PRO A 111 -9.41 -19.09 -15.63
N GLU A 112 -8.69 -19.97 -16.33
CA GLU A 112 -8.28 -21.28 -15.81
C GLU A 112 -7.38 -21.19 -14.57
N ASP A 113 -6.32 -20.37 -14.63
CA ASP A 113 -5.42 -20.14 -13.49
C ASP A 113 -6.15 -19.49 -12.30
N THR A 114 -7.14 -18.68 -12.64
CA THR A 114 -7.89 -17.86 -11.70
C THR A 114 -8.83 -18.71 -10.85
N PHE A 115 -9.60 -19.59 -11.49
CA PHE A 115 -10.55 -20.47 -10.81
C PHE A 115 -9.87 -21.55 -9.94
N ASN A 116 -8.66 -21.97 -10.33
CA ASN A 116 -7.87 -22.94 -9.59
C ASN A 116 -7.10 -22.34 -8.39
N SER A 117 -7.00 -21.01 -8.30
CA SER A 117 -6.24 -20.34 -7.25
C SER A 117 -7.12 -19.93 -6.07
N ILE A 118 -6.90 -20.59 -4.92
CA ILE A 118 -7.62 -20.23 -3.68
C ILE A 118 -7.31 -18.81 -3.21
N GLY A 119 -6.09 -18.33 -3.48
CA GLY A 119 -5.66 -16.97 -3.15
C GLY A 119 -6.51 -15.92 -3.88
N TRP A 120 -6.95 -16.22 -5.09
CA TRP A 120 -7.76 -15.32 -5.90
C TRP A 120 -9.14 -15.06 -5.28
N TRP A 121 -9.75 -16.09 -4.71
CA TRP A 121 -11.02 -15.99 -3.99
C TRP A 121 -10.87 -15.27 -2.65
N ILE A 122 -9.76 -15.49 -1.94
CA ILE A 122 -9.45 -14.73 -0.72
C ILE A 122 -9.31 -13.24 -1.06
N THR A 123 -8.61 -12.89 -2.14
CA THR A 123 -8.50 -11.51 -2.61
C THR A 123 -9.86 -10.90 -2.92
N LEU A 124 -10.77 -11.65 -3.56
CA LEU A 124 -12.13 -11.19 -3.81
C LEU A 124 -12.87 -10.86 -2.52
N ILE A 125 -12.85 -11.77 -1.55
CA ILE A 125 -13.54 -11.59 -0.27
C ILE A 125 -13.02 -10.34 0.44
N VAL A 126 -11.70 -10.16 0.51
CA VAL A 126 -11.08 -8.97 1.12
C VAL A 126 -11.50 -7.68 0.40
N LEU A 127 -11.53 -7.72 -0.93
CA LEU A 127 -11.87 -6.55 -1.76
C LEU A 127 -13.37 -6.20 -1.63
N LEU A 128 -14.24 -7.19 -1.59
CA LEU A 128 -15.67 -7.02 -1.28
C LEU A 128 -15.88 -6.47 0.13
N LEU A 129 -15.21 -7.03 1.14
CA LEU A 129 -15.25 -6.50 2.51
C LEU A 129 -14.77 -5.04 2.53
N SER A 130 -13.71 -4.68 1.80
CA SER A 130 -13.22 -3.31 1.73
C SER A 130 -14.25 -2.33 1.12
N LEU A 131 -14.99 -2.77 0.09
CA LEU A 131 -16.02 -1.97 -0.57
C LEU A 131 -17.29 -1.82 0.29
N PHE A 132 -17.71 -2.90 0.95
CA PHE A 132 -19.01 -2.96 1.63
C PHE A 132 -18.94 -2.74 3.14
N ALA A 133 -17.79 -2.90 3.79
CA ALA A 133 -17.66 -2.64 5.23
C ALA A 133 -18.14 -1.25 5.63
N PRO A 134 -17.80 -0.15 4.92
CA PRO A 134 -18.31 1.17 5.27
C PRO A 134 -19.84 1.29 5.21
N LEU A 135 -20.49 0.59 4.27
CA LEU A 135 -21.94 0.54 4.15
C LEU A 135 -22.58 -0.24 5.30
N ILE A 136 -22.00 -1.39 5.64
CA ILE A 136 -22.46 -2.26 6.73
C ILE A 136 -22.33 -1.52 8.07
N PHE A 137 -21.15 -0.95 8.36
CA PHE A 137 -20.90 -0.20 9.59
C PHE A 137 -21.83 1.00 9.74
N ARG A 138 -22.10 1.73 8.64
CA ARG A 138 -23.03 2.86 8.64
C ARG A 138 -24.48 2.44 8.91
N HIS A 139 -24.88 1.24 8.51
CA HIS A 139 -26.22 0.73 8.78
C HIS A 139 -26.36 0.35 10.25
N ILE A 140 -25.39 -0.41 10.80
CA ILE A 140 -25.38 -0.86 12.19
C ILE A 140 -25.36 0.33 13.17
N THR A 141 -24.51 1.33 12.93
CA THR A 141 -24.41 2.53 13.79
C THR A 141 -25.61 3.48 13.70
N LYS A 142 -26.49 3.32 12.71
CA LYS A 142 -27.74 4.08 12.61
C LYS A 142 -28.91 3.45 13.37
N GLU A 143 -28.82 2.16 13.69
CA GLU A 143 -29.86 1.41 14.40
C GLU A 143 -29.65 1.35 15.93
N THR A 144 -28.46 1.75 16.41
CA THR A 144 -28.15 2.01 17.84
C THR A 144 -28.22 3.49 18.18
#